data_AF-A0A519RUI6-F1
#
_entry.id   AF-A0A519RUI6-F1
#
_cell.length_a   1.000
_cell.length_b   1.000
_cell.length_c   1.000
_cell.angle_alpha   90.00
_cell.angle_beta   90.00
_cell.angle_gamma   90.00
#
_symmetry.space_group_name_H-M   'P 1'
#
loop_
_entity.id
_entity.type
_entity.pdbx_description
1 polymer ?
#
loop_
_entity_poly.entity_id
_entity_poly.type
_entity_poly.pdbx_seq_one_letter_code
_entity_poly.pdbx_strand_id
1 'polypeptide(L)'
;MKTKSNYLLLATLIGGILFNLIFWSERLALNLLIYSLFILTITFFNEEVIKTNKLKIYATAHLLAAFLVVINNSDLSLASYYISFVLFVGFSHYQSIRSVWVAFMATALQIIAIPATAFKRLSDLEIGNFKVKPLLRPLKYMILPIIIVFIFIGIYSGANEIFVDHLL
;
A
#
# COMPACT_ATOMS: atom_id res chain seq x y z
N MET A 1 -8.42 8.83 23.25
CA MET A 1 -8.33 8.57 21.80
C MET A 1 -7.07 7.79 21.37
N LYS A 2 -6.39 7.03 22.25
CA LYS A 2 -5.15 6.30 21.90
C LYS A 2 -5.36 4.92 21.21
N THR A 3 -6.56 4.33 21.27
CA THR A 3 -6.79 2.94 20.85
C THR A 3 -7.15 2.75 19.37
N LYS A 4 -7.89 3.69 18.75
CA LYS A 4 -8.36 3.55 17.36
C LYS A 4 -7.22 3.59 16.32
N SER A 5 -6.23 4.46 16.54
CA SER A 5 -5.02 4.57 15.69
C SER A 5 -4.23 3.26 15.59
N ASN A 6 -4.24 2.46 16.65
CA ASN A 6 -3.49 1.19 16.70
C ASN A 6 -4.11 0.13 15.79
N TYR A 7 -5.43 0.10 15.62
CA TYR A 7 -6.09 -0.88 14.74
C TYR A 7 -5.83 -0.63 13.27
N LEU A 8 -5.81 0.64 12.83
CA LEU A 8 -5.47 0.99 11.44
C LEU A 8 -4.02 0.66 11.11
N LEU A 9 -3.11 0.91 12.06
CA LEU A 9 -1.71 0.56 11.92
C LEU A 9 -1.49 -0.95 11.88
N LEU A 10 -2.19 -1.71 12.74
CA LEU A 10 -2.19 -3.17 12.70
C LEU A 10 -2.76 -3.70 11.38
N ALA A 11 -3.88 -3.15 10.92
CA ALA A 11 -4.48 -3.49 9.63
C ALA A 11 -3.54 -3.20 8.46
N THR A 12 -2.76 -2.12 8.53
CA THR A 12 -1.74 -1.78 7.52
C THR A 12 -0.62 -2.81 7.51
N LEU A 13 -0.13 -3.24 8.69
CA LEU A 13 0.89 -4.28 8.81
C LEU A 13 0.39 -5.64 8.30
N ILE A 14 -0.82 -6.04 8.72
CA ILE A 14 -1.48 -7.25 8.23
C ILE A 14 -1.66 -7.18 6.71
N GLY A 15 -2.08 -6.03 6.17
CA GLY A 15 -2.22 -5.83 4.74
C GLY A 15 -0.92 -6.00 3.96
N GLY A 16 0.19 -5.50 4.49
CA GLY A 16 1.52 -5.68 3.90
C GLY A 16 1.99 -7.14 3.90
N ILE A 17 1.77 -7.85 5.02
CA ILE A 17 2.10 -9.29 5.12
C ILE A 17 1.21 -10.10 4.18
N LEU A 18 -0.09 -9.82 4.18
CA LEU A 18 -1.07 -10.47 3.32
C LEU A 18 -0.75 -10.24 1.85
N PHE A 19 -0.34 -9.03 1.46
CA PHE A 19 0.16 -8.75 0.11
C PHE A 19 1.40 -9.61 -0.22
N ASN A 20 2.38 -9.70 0.67
CA ASN A 20 3.56 -10.52 0.42
C ASN A 20 3.19 -12.01 0.25
N LEU A 21 2.42 -12.59 1.17
CA LEU A 21 2.05 -14.00 1.14
C LEU A 21 1.21 -14.36 -0.08
N ILE A 22 0.26 -13.50 -0.43
CA ILE A 22 -0.66 -13.77 -1.53
C ILE A 22 0.05 -13.60 -2.88
N PHE A 23 0.94 -12.61 -3.05
CA PHE A 23 1.50 -12.28 -4.37
C PHE A 23 2.85 -12.93 -4.67
N TRP A 24 3.48 -13.65 -3.73
CA TRP A 24 4.83 -14.20 -3.89
C TRP A 24 4.95 -15.27 -4.99
N SER A 25 3.93 -16.11 -5.20
CA SER A 25 4.02 -17.25 -6.13
C SER A 25 2.75 -17.55 -6.94
N GLU A 26 1.73 -16.69 -6.84
CA GLU A 26 0.37 -17.02 -7.29
C GLU A 26 -0.13 -16.16 -8.45
N ARG A 27 -1.20 -16.65 -9.09
CA ARG A 27 -1.88 -15.95 -10.18
C ARG A 27 -2.44 -14.61 -9.68
N LEU A 28 -1.96 -13.53 -10.29
CA LEU A 28 -2.27 -12.14 -9.99
C LEU A 28 -3.78 -11.87 -9.84
N ALA A 29 -4.63 -12.59 -10.58
CA ALA A 29 -6.07 -12.32 -10.64
C ALA A 29 -6.84 -12.52 -9.32
N LEU A 30 -6.81 -13.74 -8.74
CA LEU A 30 -7.56 -14.04 -7.51
C LEU A 30 -7.01 -13.23 -6.31
N ASN A 31 -5.70 -13.01 -6.34
CA ASN A 31 -4.96 -12.22 -5.37
C ASN A 31 -5.46 -10.78 -5.28
N LEU A 32 -5.68 -10.13 -6.43
CA LEU A 32 -6.24 -8.78 -6.49
C LEU A 32 -7.66 -8.73 -5.90
N LEU A 33 -8.49 -9.74 -6.15
CA LEU A 33 -9.84 -9.78 -5.58
C LEU A 33 -9.82 -9.91 -4.05
N ILE A 34 -9.00 -10.82 -3.51
CA ILE A 34 -8.85 -10.98 -2.05
C ILE A 34 -8.34 -9.68 -1.42
N TYR A 35 -7.35 -9.06 -2.05
CA TYR A 35 -6.77 -7.80 -1.57
C TYR A 35 -7.78 -6.65 -1.61
N SER A 36 -8.58 -6.53 -2.68
CA SER A 36 -9.67 -5.55 -2.76
C SER A 36 -10.71 -5.75 -1.66
N LEU A 37 -11.12 -6.99 -1.39
CA LEU A 37 -12.06 -7.32 -0.31
C LEU A 37 -11.51 -6.90 1.05
N PHE A 38 -10.23 -7.16 1.30
CA PHE A 38 -9.55 -6.76 2.53
C PHE A 38 -9.54 -5.23 2.72
N ILE A 39 -9.12 -4.47 1.70
CA ILE A 39 -9.08 -3.00 1.78
C ILE A 39 -10.48 -2.41 1.93
N LEU A 40 -11.46 -2.92 1.18
CA LEU A 40 -12.84 -2.48 1.29
C LEU A 40 -13.37 -2.71 2.70
N THR A 41 -13.14 -3.90 3.26
CA THR A 41 -13.52 -4.23 4.63
C THR A 41 -12.92 -3.21 5.60
N ILE A 42 -11.61 -3.00 5.61
CA ILE A 42 -10.98 -2.03 6.52
C ILE A 42 -11.55 -0.62 6.34
N THR A 43 -11.78 -0.20 5.09
CA THR A 43 -12.30 1.14 4.79
C THR A 43 -13.73 1.33 5.30
N PHE A 44 -14.60 0.32 5.18
CA PHE A 44 -15.98 0.39 5.65
C PHE A 44 -16.13 0.17 7.16
N PHE A 45 -15.21 -0.56 7.79
CA PHE A 45 -15.16 -0.70 9.24
C PHE A 45 -14.51 0.51 9.93
N ASN A 46 -13.77 1.35 9.19
CA ASN A 46 -13.25 2.60 9.71
C ASN A 46 -14.37 3.65 9.87
N GLU A 47 -14.68 4.02 11.12
CA GLU A 47 -15.68 5.03 11.46
C GLU A 47 -15.27 6.46 11.04
N GLU A 48 -13.97 6.73 10.86
CA GLU A 48 -13.47 8.04 10.44
C GLU A 48 -13.74 8.33 8.96
N VAL A 49 -14.03 7.29 8.16
CA VAL A 49 -14.34 7.41 6.74
C VAL A 49 -15.84 7.69 6.59
N ILE A 50 -16.21 8.86 6.06
CA ILE A 50 -17.61 9.19 5.81
C ILE A 50 -18.14 8.38 4.62
N LYS A 51 -19.15 7.54 4.86
CA LYS A 51 -19.67 6.57 3.89
C LYS A 51 -20.63 7.20 2.86
N THR A 52 -20.12 8.18 2.12
CA THR A 52 -20.88 8.89 1.08
C THR A 52 -21.32 7.94 -0.04
N ASN A 53 -22.40 8.29 -0.75
CA ASN A 53 -22.86 7.49 -1.90
C ASN A 53 -21.77 7.37 -2.98
N LYS A 54 -20.96 8.42 -3.18
CA LYS A 54 -19.83 8.38 -4.11
C LYS A 54 -18.82 7.30 -3.73
N LEU A 55 -18.43 7.23 -2.45
CA LEU A 55 -17.51 6.20 -1.98
C LEU A 55 -18.06 4.80 -2.23
N LYS A 56 -19.36 4.57 -1.97
CA LYS A 56 -20.02 3.28 -2.24
C LYS A 56 -20.02 2.91 -3.73
N ILE A 57 -20.24 3.89 -4.61
CA ILE A 57 -20.17 3.68 -6.06
C ILE A 57 -18.77 3.28 -6.49
N TYR A 58 -17.73 4.02 -6.07
CA TYR A 58 -16.35 3.70 -6.44
C TYR A 58 -15.86 2.38 -5.81
N ALA A 59 -16.30 2.07 -4.59
CA ALA A 59 -16.06 0.79 -3.95
C ALA A 59 -16.63 -0.38 -4.76
N THR A 60 -17.89 -0.25 -5.18
CA THR A 60 -18.58 -1.28 -5.98
C THR A 60 -17.96 -1.43 -7.36
N ALA A 61 -17.64 -0.30 -8.01
CA ALA A 61 -16.96 -0.30 -9.31
C ALA A 61 -15.58 -0.97 -9.22
N HIS A 62 -14.82 -0.71 -8.15
CA HIS A 62 -13.53 -1.35 -7.93
C HIS A 62 -13.67 -2.87 -7.70
N LEU A 63 -14.65 -3.29 -6.91
CA LEU A 63 -14.91 -4.72 -6.68
C LEU A 63 -15.34 -5.44 -7.96
N LEU A 64 -16.15 -4.79 -8.81
CA LEU A 64 -16.49 -5.30 -10.13
C LEU A 64 -15.26 -5.41 -11.03
N ALA A 65 -14.37 -4.41 -11.02
CA ALA A 65 -13.13 -4.47 -11.79
C ALA A 65 -12.23 -5.63 -11.33
N ALA A 66 -12.11 -5.86 -10.01
CA ALA A 66 -11.38 -7.00 -9.46
C ALA A 66 -11.98 -8.35 -9.88
N PHE A 67 -13.30 -8.45 -9.87
CA PHE A 67 -14.00 -9.64 -10.36
C PHE A 67 -13.77 -9.89 -11.86
N LEU A 68 -13.76 -8.83 -12.68
CA LEU A 68 -13.46 -8.92 -14.11
C LEU A 68 -12.03 -9.37 -14.40
N VAL A 69 -11.05 -9.02 -13.54
CA VAL A 69 -9.69 -9.55 -13.66
C VAL A 69 -9.67 -11.07 -13.45
N VAL A 70 -10.46 -11.59 -12.51
CA VAL A 70 -10.58 -13.05 -12.27
C VAL A 70 -11.14 -13.79 -13.48
N ILE A 71 -12.13 -13.20 -14.17
CA ILE A 71 -12.78 -13.83 -15.33
C ILE A 71 -11.93 -13.69 -16.60
N ASN A 72 -11.50 -12.48 -16.92
CA ASN A 72 -10.91 -12.17 -18.23
C ASN A 72 -9.39 -12.27 -18.23
N ASN A 73 -8.74 -11.98 -17.10
CA ASN A 73 -7.28 -11.94 -16.93
C ASN A 73 -6.53 -11.28 -18.10
N SER A 74 -7.11 -10.20 -18.66
CA SER A 74 -6.54 -9.45 -19.77
C SER A 74 -5.86 -8.17 -19.28
N ASP A 75 -4.91 -7.65 -20.06
CA ASP A 75 -4.22 -6.40 -19.73
C ASP A 75 -5.21 -5.23 -19.53
N LEU A 76 -6.28 -5.20 -20.31
CA LEU A 76 -7.34 -4.19 -20.17
C LEU A 76 -8.10 -4.32 -18.84
N SER A 77 -8.40 -5.55 -18.41
CA SER A 77 -9.04 -5.79 -17.11
C SER A 77 -8.13 -5.37 -15.95
N LEU A 78 -6.82 -5.63 -16.08
CA LEU A 78 -5.81 -5.28 -15.10
C LEU A 78 -5.61 -3.75 -15.01
N ALA A 79 -5.56 -3.07 -16.15
CA ALA A 79 -5.51 -1.61 -16.21
C ALA A 79 -6.76 -0.98 -15.56
N SER A 80 -7.95 -1.51 -15.87
CA SER A 80 -9.22 -1.06 -15.28
C SER A 80 -9.25 -1.24 -13.77
N TYR A 81 -8.71 -2.36 -13.28
CA TYR A 81 -8.53 -2.60 -11.86
C TYR A 81 -7.70 -1.50 -11.19
N TYR A 82 -6.49 -1.21 -11.70
CA TYR A 82 -5.63 -0.21 -11.06
C TYR A 82 -6.21 1.21 -11.12
N ILE A 83 -6.85 1.59 -12.23
CA ILE A 83 -7.54 2.87 -12.33
C ILE A 83 -8.66 2.96 -11.29
N SER A 84 -9.52 1.94 -11.21
CA SER A 84 -10.61 1.90 -10.24
C SER A 84 -10.10 1.93 -8.80
N PHE A 85 -8.97 1.27 -8.52
CA PHE A 85 -8.33 1.23 -7.22
C PHE A 85 -7.84 2.63 -6.80
N VAL A 86 -7.12 3.32 -7.68
CA VAL A 86 -6.63 4.68 -7.43
C VAL A 86 -7.79 5.63 -7.14
N LEU A 87 -8.88 5.54 -7.91
CA LEU A 87 -10.05 6.38 -7.68
C LEU A 87 -10.72 6.05 -6.34
N PHE A 88 -10.91 4.77 -6.03
CA PHE A 88 -11.45 4.35 -4.75
C PHE A 88 -10.61 4.88 -3.57
N VAL A 89 -9.28 4.76 -3.63
CA VAL A 89 -8.37 5.29 -2.59
C VAL A 89 -8.50 6.80 -2.48
N GLY A 90 -8.48 7.53 -3.60
CA GLY A 90 -8.62 8.99 -3.59
C GLY A 90 -9.92 9.47 -2.95
N PHE A 91 -11.05 8.86 -3.30
CA PHE A 91 -12.35 9.20 -2.71
C PHE A 91 -12.53 8.66 -1.29
N SER A 92 -11.77 7.66 -0.85
CA SER A 92 -11.76 7.21 0.55
C SER A 92 -11.08 8.22 1.48
N HIS A 93 -9.98 8.83 1.04
CA HIS A 93 -9.20 9.77 1.85
C HIS A 93 -9.69 11.22 1.77
N TYR A 94 -10.20 11.63 0.60
CA TYR A 94 -10.57 13.03 0.35
C TYR A 94 -11.97 13.13 -0.24
N GLN A 95 -12.96 13.00 0.64
CA GLN A 95 -14.38 12.89 0.25
C GLN A 95 -15.00 14.20 -0.25
N SER A 96 -14.34 15.33 0.01
CA SER A 96 -14.73 16.65 -0.53
C SER A 96 -14.30 16.85 -1.99
N ILE A 97 -13.42 15.99 -2.53
CA ILE A 97 -13.00 16.08 -3.92
C ILE A 97 -14.19 15.84 -4.84
N ARG A 98 -14.35 16.72 -5.83
CA ARG A 98 -15.40 16.61 -6.84
C ARG A 98 -14.91 16.03 -8.17
N SER A 99 -13.61 16.13 -8.45
CA SER A 99 -13.02 15.75 -9.74
C SER A 99 -12.19 14.47 -9.63
N VAL A 100 -12.42 13.56 -10.57
CA VAL A 100 -11.65 12.33 -10.79
C VAL A 100 -10.15 12.63 -10.94
N TRP A 101 -9.81 13.71 -11.65
CA TRP A 101 -8.42 14.13 -11.85
C TRP A 101 -7.73 14.50 -10.53
N VAL A 102 -8.44 15.22 -9.66
CA VAL A 102 -7.91 15.62 -8.36
C VAL A 102 -7.78 14.40 -7.44
N ALA A 103 -8.69 13.44 -7.51
CA ALA A 103 -8.59 12.18 -6.75
C ALA A 103 -7.36 11.35 -7.18
N PHE A 104 -7.09 11.31 -8.49
CA PHE A 104 -5.91 10.65 -9.04
C PHE A 104 -4.61 11.31 -8.54
N MET A 105 -4.50 12.63 -8.68
CA MET A 105 -3.33 13.40 -8.20
C MET A 105 -3.13 13.28 -6.69
N ALA A 106 -4.22 13.37 -5.91
CA ALA A 106 -4.15 13.25 -4.46
C ALA A 106 -3.65 11.86 -4.03
N THR A 107 -4.08 10.80 -4.71
CA THR A 107 -3.61 9.43 -4.45
C THR A 107 -2.14 9.27 -4.84
N ALA A 108 -1.72 9.82 -5.99
CA ALA A 108 -0.32 9.80 -6.42
C ALA A 108 0.61 10.49 -5.40
N LEU A 109 0.22 11.68 -4.92
CA LEU A 109 0.96 12.38 -3.86
C LEU A 109 0.98 11.59 -2.54
N GLN A 110 -0.12 10.90 -2.21
CA GLN A 110 -0.17 10.04 -1.03
C GLN A 110 0.83 8.89 -1.09
N ILE A 111 1.00 8.24 -2.23
CA ILE A 111 1.98 7.15 -2.37
C ILE A 111 3.39 7.62 -1.95
N ILE A 112 3.74 8.87 -2.26
CA ILE A 112 5.01 9.48 -1.88
C ILE A 112 5.03 9.92 -0.40
N ALA A 113 3.91 10.43 0.11
CA ALA A 113 3.81 10.96 1.48
C ALA A 113 3.58 9.88 2.55
N ILE A 114 3.03 8.72 2.20
CA ILE A 114 2.70 7.62 3.12
C ILE A 114 3.95 7.13 3.87
N PRO A 115 5.10 6.84 3.23
CA PRO A 115 6.29 6.37 3.96
C PRO A 115 6.73 7.34 5.06
N ALA A 116 6.75 8.65 4.77
CA ALA A 116 7.16 9.67 5.73
C ALA A 116 6.18 9.79 6.90
N THR A 117 4.87 9.77 6.62
CA THR A 117 3.83 9.89 7.65
C THR A 117 3.68 8.60 8.46
N ALA A 118 3.84 7.44 7.85
CA ALA A 118 3.86 6.13 8.51
C ALA A 118 5.02 6.03 9.50
N PHE A 119 6.23 6.42 9.10
CA PHE A 119 7.41 6.41 9.99
C PHE A 119 7.19 7.30 11.23
N LYS A 120 6.60 8.49 11.03
CA LYS A 120 6.24 9.39 12.14
C LYS A 120 5.24 8.72 13.09
N ARG A 121 4.13 8.18 12.56
CA ARG A 121 3.09 7.50 13.36
C ARG A 121 3.62 6.28 14.12
N LEU A 122 4.49 5.49 13.49
CA LEU A 122 5.15 4.36 14.13
C LEU A 122 6.09 4.82 15.26
N SER A 123 6.79 5.95 15.07
CA SER A 123 7.72 6.49 16.07
C SER A 123 7.02 7.09 17.28
N ASP A 124 5.79 7.56 17.12
CA ASP A 124 4.96 8.12 18.19
C ASP A 124 4.12 7.04 18.90
N LEU A 125 4.24 5.77 18.49
CA LEU A 125 3.45 4.67 19.02
C LEU A 125 3.99 4.19 20.38
N GLU A 126 3.09 4.14 21.36
CA GLU A 126 3.35 3.62 22.71
C GLU A 126 2.39 2.46 22.98
N ILE A 127 2.91 1.25 23.22
CA ILE A 127 2.12 0.06 23.57
C ILE A 127 2.36 -0.23 25.04
N GLY A 128 1.41 0.16 25.89
CA GLY A 128 1.59 0.11 27.35
C GLY A 128 2.80 0.94 27.77
N ASN A 129 3.81 0.31 28.37
CA ASN A 129 5.07 0.94 28.76
C ASN A 129 6.17 0.86 27.67
N PHE A 130 5.91 0.19 26.54
CA PHE A 130 6.90 0.00 25.49
C PHE A 130 6.84 1.14 24.47
N LYS A 131 7.97 1.84 24.29
CA LYS A 131 8.13 2.93 23.32
C LYS A 131 8.80 2.40 22.07
N VAL A 132 8.18 2.57 20.90
CA VAL A 132 8.72 2.07 19.62
C VAL A 132 9.81 3.00 19.05
N LYS A 133 9.79 4.29 19.43
CA LYS A 133 10.77 5.32 19.04
C LYS A 133 12.25 4.90 19.10
N PRO A 134 12.77 4.33 20.21
CA PRO A 134 14.18 3.91 20.29
C PRO A 134 14.57 2.84 19.26
N LEU A 135 13.64 1.96 18.86
CA LEU A 135 13.90 0.91 17.86
C LEU A 135 13.95 1.48 16.43
N LEU A 136 13.16 2.49 16.12
CA LEU A 136 13.10 3.10 14.79
C LEU A 136 14.18 4.15 14.55
N ARG A 137 14.75 4.72 15.61
CA ARG A 137 15.82 5.73 15.54
C ARG A 137 17.04 5.27 14.73
N PRO A 138 17.62 4.07 14.91
CA PRO A 138 18.75 3.60 14.11
C PRO A 138 18.40 3.36 12.63
N LEU A 139 17.16 2.96 12.31
CA LEU A 139 16.75 2.64 10.95
C LEU A 139 16.93 3.83 9.98
N LYS A 140 16.70 5.06 10.46
CA LYS A 140 16.95 6.29 9.68
C LYS A 140 18.40 6.39 9.21
N TYR A 141 19.36 5.92 10.01
CA TYR A 141 20.79 5.97 9.68
C TYR A 141 21.22 4.81 8.78
N MET A 142 20.43 3.74 8.67
CA MET A 142 20.71 2.60 7.78
C MET A 142 20.29 2.83 6.34
N ILE A 143 19.37 3.77 6.07
CA ILE A 143 18.87 4.06 4.71
C ILE A 143 20.00 4.43 3.76
N LEU A 144 20.88 5.36 4.16
CA LEU A 144 21.99 5.82 3.31
C LEU A 144 23.01 4.70 3.02
N PRO A 145 23.54 3.96 4.02
CA PRO A 145 24.40 2.79 3.77
C PRO A 145 23.76 1.75 2.85
N ILE A 146 22.48 1.45 3.02
CA ILE A 146 21.76 0.47 2.18
C ILE A 146 21.70 0.96 0.73
N ILE A 147 21.34 2.23 0.51
CA ILE A 147 21.33 2.82 -0.84
C ILE A 147 22.71 2.74 -1.48
N ILE A 148 23.76 3.07 -0.72
CA ILE A 148 25.15 2.98 -1.20
C ILE A 148 25.47 1.53 -1.58
N VAL A 149 25.17 0.54 -0.73
CA VAL A 149 25.40 -0.88 -1.03
C VAL A 149 24.68 -1.31 -2.31
N PHE A 150 23.42 -0.93 -2.52
CA PHE A 150 22.70 -1.26 -3.75
C PHE A 150 23.29 -0.60 -5.00
N ILE A 151 23.73 0.66 -4.91
CA ILE A 151 24.44 1.33 -6.01
C ILE A 151 25.73 0.58 -6.34
N PHE A 152 26.52 0.21 -5.32
CA PHE A 152 27.74 -0.55 -5.51
C PHE A 152 27.47 -1.93 -6.11
N ILE A 153 26.48 -2.66 -5.62
CA ILE A 153 26.07 -3.96 -6.20
C ILE A 153 25.74 -3.78 -7.68
N GLY A 154 24.91 -2.81 -8.05
CA GLY A 154 24.53 -2.56 -9.45
C GLY A 154 25.71 -2.21 -10.36
N ILE A 155 26.66 -1.42 -9.87
CA ILE A 155 27.88 -1.08 -10.63
C ILE A 155 28.77 -2.32 -10.79
N TYR A 156 29.01 -3.07 -9.72
CA TYR A 156 29.89 -4.23 -9.74
C TYR A 156 29.30 -5.40 -10.53
N SER A 157 27.98 -5.62 -10.46
CA SER A 157 27.30 -6.65 -11.26
C SER A 157 27.30 -6.32 -12.75
N GLY A 158 27.25 -5.04 -13.11
CA GLY A 158 27.31 -4.60 -14.52
C GLY A 158 28.73 -4.59 -15.10
N ALA A 159 29.76 -4.48 -14.25
CA ALA A 159 31.16 -4.37 -14.68
C ALA A 159 31.94 -5.69 -14.62
N ASN A 160 31.38 -6.76 -14.03
CA ASN A 160 32.07 -8.03 -13.85
C ASN A 160 31.13 -9.23 -13.95
N GLU A 161 31.27 -10.03 -15.00
CA GLU A 161 30.45 -11.23 -15.24
C GLU A 161 30.59 -12.29 -14.12
N ILE A 162 31.72 -12.33 -13.42
CA ILE A 162 31.97 -13.28 -12.31
C ILE A 162 31.12 -12.93 -11.06
N PHE A 163 30.76 -11.65 -10.89
CA PHE A 163 29.96 -11.19 -9.75
C PHE A 163 28.48 -11.58 -9.85
N VAL A 164 27.99 -11.90 -11.06
CA VAL A 164 26.60 -12.33 -11.28
C VAL A 164 26.35 -13.71 -10.65
N ASP A 165 27.34 -14.60 -10.69
CA ASP A 165 27.21 -16.00 -10.25
C ASP A 165 27.21 -16.21 -8.72
N HIS A 166 27.55 -15.19 -7.92
CA HIS A 166 27.74 -15.34 -6.46
C HIS A 166 26.80 -14.49 -5.60
N LEU A 167 25.83 -13.77 -6.21
CA LEU A 167 24.96 -12.82 -5.51
C LEU A 167 23.55 -13.36 -5.19
N LEU A 168 23.22 -14.59 -5.61
CA LEU A 168 22.02 -15.35 -5.23
C LEU A 168 22.31 -16.86 -5.10
#